data_AF-A0A8J8G9H0-F1
#
_entry.id   AF-A0A8J8G9H0-F1
#
_cell.length_a   1.000
_cell.length_b   1.000
_cell.length_c   1.000
_cell.angle_alpha   90.00
_cell.angle_beta   90.00
_cell.angle_gamma   90.00
#
_symmetry.space_group_name_H-M   'P 1'
#
loop_
_entity.id
_entity.type
_entity.pdbx_description
1 polymer ?
#
loop_
_entity_poly.entity_id
_entity_poly.type
_entity_poly.pdbx_seq_one_letter_code
_entity_poly.pdbx_strand_id
1 'polypeptide(L)'
;MLYKMKDVDKPIWQLTIGEFVEILESRLPKSIEEKISLEKVDSTYVYGLKGLAKILGCSTNYAGRLKRTGIFDKAIKQKGRTIIVNAEMALRLFNDSKK
;
A
#
# COMPACT_ATOMS: atom_id res chain seq x y z
N MET A 1 13.10 -26.43 -18.49
CA MET A 1 12.06 -26.52 -19.53
C MET A 1 11.99 -25.17 -20.22
N LEU A 2 12.66 -25.04 -21.36
CA LEU A 2 12.89 -23.80 -22.09
C LEU A 2 11.61 -23.39 -22.82
N TYR A 3 10.84 -22.44 -22.27
CA TYR A 3 9.76 -21.81 -23.02
C TYR A 3 10.40 -20.88 -24.06
N LYS A 4 10.14 -21.20 -25.33
CA LYS A 4 10.85 -20.73 -26.50
C LYS A 4 10.57 -19.24 -26.74
N MET A 5 11.62 -18.50 -27.11
CA MET A 5 11.58 -17.27 -27.93
C MET A 5 10.93 -17.49 -29.33
N LYS A 6 9.95 -18.38 -29.48
CA LYS A 6 9.28 -18.74 -30.75
C LYS A 6 7.88 -18.14 -30.91
N ASP A 7 7.37 -17.40 -29.93
CA ASP A 7 5.98 -16.90 -29.95
C ASP A 7 5.85 -15.46 -30.47
N VAL A 8 6.96 -14.74 -30.67
CA VAL A 8 6.93 -13.35 -31.18
C VAL A 8 6.71 -13.30 -32.70
N ASP A 9 7.27 -14.26 -33.45
CA ASP A 9 7.20 -14.31 -34.92
C ASP A 9 5.99 -15.09 -35.45
N LYS A 10 5.13 -15.63 -34.57
CA LYS A 10 3.91 -16.33 -34.96
C LYS A 10 2.82 -15.31 -35.35
N PRO A 11 2.14 -15.50 -36.48
CA PRO A 11 1.00 -14.66 -36.81
C PRO A 11 -0.20 -15.02 -35.93
N ILE A 12 -1.06 -14.03 -35.63
CA ILE A 12 -2.17 -14.15 -34.66
C ILE A 12 -3.13 -15.31 -34.98
N TRP A 13 -3.39 -15.58 -36.26
CA TRP A 13 -4.29 -16.64 -36.71
C TRP A 13 -3.80 -18.06 -36.41
N GLN A 14 -2.51 -18.22 -36.09
CA GLN A 14 -1.92 -19.51 -35.72
C GLN A 14 -2.01 -19.78 -34.21
N LEU A 15 -2.46 -18.82 -33.42
CA LEU A 15 -2.61 -18.97 -31.97
C LEU A 15 -3.91 -19.72 -31.63
N THR A 16 -3.81 -20.63 -30.68
CA THR A 16 -5.00 -21.17 -30.01
C THR A 16 -5.58 -20.13 -29.05
N ILE A 17 -6.87 -20.28 -28.71
CA ILE A 17 -7.54 -19.38 -27.76
C ILE A 17 -6.84 -19.40 -26.39
N GLY A 18 -6.34 -20.57 -25.96
CA GLY A 18 -5.60 -20.70 -24.70
C GLY A 18 -4.27 -19.93 -24.70
N GLU A 19 -3.45 -20.11 -25.74
CA GLU A 19 -2.19 -19.38 -25.89
C GLU A 19 -2.42 -17.87 -25.95
N PHE A 20 -3.50 -17.43 -26.60
CA PHE A 20 -3.84 -16.01 -26.69
C PHE A 20 -4.20 -15.41 -25.32
N VAL A 21 -4.99 -16.12 -24.50
CA VAL A 21 -5.35 -15.68 -23.14
C VAL A 21 -4.11 -15.60 -22.25
N GLU A 22 -3.20 -16.58 -22.32
CA GLU A 22 -1.95 -16.56 -21.55
C GLU A 22 -1.03 -15.38 -21.93
N ILE A 23 -0.95 -15.03 -23.22
CA ILE A 23 -0.20 -13.86 -23.69
C ILE A 23 -0.83 -12.55 -23.16
N LEU A 24 -2.16 -12.46 -23.13
CA LEU A 24 -2.84 -11.30 -22.57
C LEU A 24 -2.61 -11.19 -21.06
N GLU A 25 -2.77 -12.27 -20.30
CA GLU A 25 -2.55 -12.28 -18.85
C GLU A 25 -1.10 -11.97 -18.46
N SER A 26 -0.12 -12.39 -19.26
CA SER A 26 1.30 -12.09 -19.03
C SER A 26 1.69 -10.66 -19.35
N ARG A 27 0.98 -9.98 -20.27
CA ARG A 27 1.24 -8.59 -20.67
C ARG A 27 0.37 -7.58 -19.93
N LEU A 28 -0.78 -8.00 -19.42
CA LEU A 28 -1.58 -7.18 -18.52
C LEU A 28 -0.74 -6.94 -17.26
N PRO A 29 -0.57 -5.67 -16.82
CA PRO A 29 0.02 -5.44 -15.53
C PRO A 29 -0.94 -6.05 -14.50
N LYS A 30 -0.47 -7.00 -13.68
CA LYS A 30 -1.17 -7.58 -12.50
C LYS A 30 -1.64 -6.54 -11.46
N SER A 31 -1.55 -5.27 -11.82
CA SER A 31 -1.72 -4.11 -10.99
C SER A 31 -3.16 -3.68 -10.80
N ILE A 32 -4.22 -4.34 -11.29
CA ILE A 32 -5.57 -3.84 -11.03
C ILE A 32 -6.13 -4.38 -9.71
N GLU A 33 -5.86 -5.64 -9.38
CA GLU A 33 -6.17 -6.19 -8.04
C GLU A 33 -5.16 -5.74 -6.98
N GLU A 34 -3.93 -5.43 -7.40
CA GLU A 34 -2.95 -4.83 -6.51
C GLU A 34 -3.08 -3.29 -6.42
N LYS A 35 -3.58 -2.52 -7.40
CA LYS A 35 -3.67 -1.04 -7.25
C LYS A 35 -4.72 -0.57 -6.26
N ILE A 36 -5.80 -1.31 -6.06
CA ILE A 36 -6.72 -1.03 -4.94
C ILE A 36 -6.00 -1.27 -3.58
N SER A 37 -4.90 -2.03 -3.61
CA SER A 37 -4.04 -2.30 -2.45
C SER A 37 -2.71 -1.52 -2.44
N LEU A 38 -2.24 -0.95 -3.56
CA LEU A 38 -0.92 -0.31 -3.71
C LEU A 38 -0.99 1.21 -3.76
N GLU A 39 -2.17 1.81 -3.92
CA GLU A 39 -2.37 3.19 -3.43
C GLU A 39 -2.34 3.25 -1.89
N LYS A 40 -2.33 2.10 -1.20
CA LYS A 40 -2.08 2.03 0.23
C LYS A 40 -0.57 2.16 0.49
N VAL A 41 -0.18 3.40 0.76
CA VAL A 41 1.00 3.77 1.57
C VAL A 41 2.35 3.73 0.83
N ASP A 42 2.47 4.50 -0.26
CA ASP A 42 3.79 5.00 -0.72
C ASP A 42 4.43 6.02 0.26
N SER A 43 3.80 6.29 1.40
CA SER A 43 4.35 7.10 2.47
C SER A 43 4.57 6.24 3.72
N THR A 44 5.64 5.43 3.75
CA THR A 44 6.06 4.68 4.95
C THR A 44 6.08 5.59 6.18
N TYR A 45 6.40 6.87 5.97
CA TYR A 45 6.39 7.90 6.98
C TYR A 45 5.49 9.07 6.60
N VAL A 46 4.77 9.57 7.59
CA VAL A 46 3.84 10.68 7.48
C VAL A 46 4.19 11.74 8.52
N TYR A 47 4.00 13.00 8.16
CA TYR A 47 4.53 14.12 8.94
C TYR A 47 3.43 14.88 9.67
N GLY A 48 3.74 15.22 10.93
CA GLY A 48 2.89 16.03 11.78
C GLY A 48 1.60 15.32 12.22
N LEU A 49 0.82 16.04 13.03
CA LEU A 49 -0.44 15.54 13.56
C LEU A 49 -1.54 15.47 12.47
N LYS A 50 -1.48 16.37 11.48
CA LYS A 50 -2.37 16.33 10.30
C LYS A 50 -2.18 15.06 9.50
N GLY A 51 -0.94 14.62 9.34
CA GLY A 51 -0.64 13.38 8.66
C GLY A 51 -1.13 12.14 9.41
N LEU A 52 -0.93 12.09 10.73
CA LEU A 52 -1.53 11.03 11.58
C LEU A 52 -3.05 10.98 11.43
N ALA A 53 -3.71 12.14 11.44
CA ALA A 53 -5.16 12.24 11.25
C ALA A 53 -5.62 11.72 9.88
N LYS A 54 -4.84 12.00 8.81
CA LYS A 54 -5.12 11.53 7.45
C LYS A 54 -5.04 10.00 7.34
N ILE A 55 -4.05 9.37 7.98
CA ILE A 55 -3.91 7.90 8.00
C ILE A 55 -5.10 7.24 8.71
N LEU A 56 -5.51 7.81 9.84
CA LEU A 56 -6.58 7.26 10.67
C LEU A 56 -7.99 7.63 10.18
N GLY A 57 -8.10 8.54 9.20
CA GLY A 57 -9.39 9.07 8.74
C GLY A 57 -10.15 9.84 9.83
N CYS A 58 -9.46 10.50 10.77
CA CYS A 58 -10.06 11.20 11.90
C CYS A 58 -9.77 12.70 11.90
N SER A 59 -10.40 13.44 12.84
CA SER A 59 -10.11 14.86 13.03
C SER A 59 -8.74 15.07 13.68
N THR A 60 -8.13 16.23 13.42
CA THR A 60 -6.82 16.59 14.00
C THR A 60 -6.83 16.61 15.53
N ASN A 61 -7.93 17.07 16.13
CA ASN A 61 -8.10 17.09 17.58
C ASN A 61 -8.16 15.68 18.17
N TYR A 62 -8.88 14.77 17.52
CA TYR A 62 -8.97 13.38 17.98
C TYR A 62 -7.61 12.67 17.86
N ALA A 63 -6.90 12.86 16.75
CA ALA A 63 -5.52 12.37 16.60
C ALA A 63 -4.59 12.92 17.70
N GLY A 64 -4.75 14.18 18.11
CA GLY A 64 -4.03 14.77 19.23
C GLY A 64 -4.34 14.12 20.57
N ARG A 65 -5.60 13.77 20.82
CA ARG A 65 -6.01 13.04 22.02
C ARG A 65 -5.42 11.63 22.03
N LEU A 66 -5.50 10.89 20.92
CA LEU A 66 -4.91 9.55 20.78
C LEU A 66 -3.38 9.55 20.92
N LYS A 67 -2.71 10.62 20.46
CA LYS A 67 -1.28 10.79 20.73
C LYS A 67 -1.03 10.91 22.25
N ARG A 68 -1.87 11.67 22.96
CA ARG A 68 -1.73 11.88 24.42
C ARG A 68 -1.96 10.60 25.22
N THR A 69 -2.75 9.66 24.70
CA THR A 69 -2.98 8.36 25.36
C THR A 69 -1.81 7.39 25.19
N GLY A 70 -0.78 7.72 24.39
CA GLY A 70 0.44 6.91 24.25
C GLY A 70 0.32 5.68 23.36
N ILE A 71 -0.83 5.47 22.69
CA ILE A 71 -1.08 4.29 21.85
C ILE A 71 -0.08 4.20 20.68
N PHE A 72 0.35 5.36 20.17
CA PHE A 72 1.21 5.46 18.99
C PHE A 72 2.68 5.71 19.32
N ASP A 73 3.12 5.62 20.59
CA ASP A 73 4.48 5.98 20.99
C ASP A 73 5.55 5.17 20.25
N LYS A 74 5.26 3.90 19.92
CA LYS A 74 6.16 3.05 19.11
C LYS A 74 6.26 3.50 17.66
N ALA A 75 5.17 4.06 17.10
CA ALA A 75 5.10 4.50 15.70
C ALA A 75 5.56 5.95 15.50
N ILE A 76 5.60 6.76 16.56
CA ILE A 76 5.90 8.18 16.51
C ILE A 76 7.35 8.46 16.93
N LYS A 77 8.09 9.15 16.07
CA LYS A 77 9.39 9.75 16.40
C LYS A 77 9.24 11.27 16.42
N GLN A 78 9.48 11.89 17.57
CA GLN A 78 9.38 13.34 17.75
C GLN A 78 10.76 13.95 18.01
N LYS A 79 11.11 14.98 17.24
CA LYS A 79 12.26 15.85 17.50
C LYS A 79 11.76 17.28 17.66
N GLY A 80 11.70 17.79 18.88
CA GLY A 80 11.14 19.11 19.18
C GLY A 80 9.67 19.21 18.73
N ARG A 81 9.37 20.14 17.79
CA ARG A 81 8.03 20.32 17.23
C ARG A 81 7.74 19.46 16.00
N THR A 82 8.75 18.76 15.48
CA THR A 82 8.62 17.89 14.30
C THR A 82 8.21 16.50 14.74
N ILE A 83 7.17 15.96 14.11
CA ILE A 83 6.63 14.63 14.37
C ILE A 83 6.71 13.83 13.07
N ILE A 84 7.33 12.67 13.13
CA ILE A 84 7.42 11.70 12.03
C ILE A 84 6.72 10.43 12.51
N VAL A 85 5.76 9.94 11.74
CA VAL A 85 4.91 8.81 12.10
C VAL A 85 5.09 7.72 11.07
N ASN A 86 5.42 6.51 11.49
CA ASN A 86 5.35 5.35 10.60
C ASN A 86 3.88 4.97 10.39
N ALA A 87 3.41 5.04 9.14
CA ALA A 87 1.99 4.89 8.81
C ALA A 87 1.48 3.47 9.06
N GLU A 88 2.26 2.46 8.65
CA GLU A 88 1.90 1.06 8.79
C GLU A 88 1.85 0.63 10.27
N MET A 89 2.87 1.03 11.04
CA MET A 89 2.93 0.72 12.46
C MET A 89 1.80 1.42 13.24
N ALA A 90 1.44 2.65 12.87
CA ALA A 90 0.32 3.36 13.48
C ALA A 90 -1.02 2.64 13.25
N LEU A 91 -1.27 2.13 12.04
CA LEU A 91 -2.49 1.37 11.73
C LEU A 91 -2.56 0.04 12.49
N ARG A 92 -1.43 -0.69 12.58
CA ARG A 92 -1.35 -1.93 13.36
C ARG A 92 -1.68 -1.69 14.84
N LEU A 93 -1.02 -0.70 15.46
CA LEU A 93 -1.27 -0.34 16.86
C LEU A 93 -2.71 0.12 17.11
N PHE A 94 -3.31 0.82 16.15
CA PHE A 94 -4.71 1.23 16.25
C PHE A 94 -5.65 0.01 16.30
N ASN A 95 -5.42 -0.99 15.44
CA ASN A 95 -6.21 -2.21 15.42
C ASN A 95 -6.00 -3.06 16.68
N ASP A 96 -4.76 -3.18 17.16
CA ASP A 96 -4.44 -3.93 18.38
C ASP A 96 -5.04 -3.29 19.65
N SER A 97 -5.29 -1.98 19.62
CA SER A 97 -5.85 -1.24 20.76
C SER A 97 -7.37 -1.39 20.94
N LYS A 98 -8.08 -2.00 19.97
CA LYS A 98 -9.50 -2.31 20.13
C LYS A 98 -9.69 -3.41 21.17
N LYS A 99 -10.19 -3.02 22.34
CA LYS A 99 -10.84 -3.90 23.31
C LYS A 99 -12.33 -3.62 23.32
#